data_AF-H8GMF9-F1
#
_entry.id   AF-H8GMF9-F1
#
_cell.length_a   1.000
_cell.length_b   1.000
_cell.length_c   1.000
_cell.angle_alpha   90.00
_cell.angle_beta   90.00
_cell.angle_gamma   90.00
#
_symmetry.space_group_name_H-M   'P 1'
#
loop_
_entity.id
_entity.type
_entity.pdbx_description
1 polymer ?
#
loop_
_entity_poly.entity_id
_entity_poly.type
_entity_poly.pdbx_seq_one_letter_code
_entity_poly.pdbx_strand_id
1 'polypeptide(L)'
;MYIIRLLLLIKWEADFAGTTMDKQIQTEIEAAVFRRLLDHFQQHTEVQNIELMILADFCRNCLAKWYAAAARERGESVDYEQARRIVYGMPYPEWREKYQKEATPEQLATFELKQKPKA
;
A
#
# COMPACT_ATOMS: atom_id res chain seq x y z
N MET A 1 38.43 27.46 2.09
CA MET A 1 38.07 26.06 1.74
C MET A 1 36.81 25.54 2.44
N TYR A 2 35.96 26.39 3.03
CA TYR A 2 34.71 25.95 3.69
C TYR A 2 33.42 26.39 2.97
N ILE A 3 33.49 27.27 1.96
CA ILE A 3 32.30 27.74 1.22
C ILE A 3 31.89 26.78 0.09
N ILE A 4 32.83 25.96 -0.41
CA ILE A 4 32.53 24.99 -1.49
C ILE A 4 31.74 23.77 -0.98
N ARG A 5 31.79 23.47 0.34
CA ARG A 5 31.11 22.30 0.91
C ARG A 5 29.64 22.54 1.29
N LEU A 6 29.18 23.79 1.32
CA LEU A 6 27.77 24.12 1.62
C LEU A 6 26.88 24.12 0.38
N LEU A 7 27.44 24.40 -0.80
CA LEU A 7 26.71 24.41 -2.08
C LEU A 7 26.47 23.01 -2.67
N LEU A 8 27.21 21.99 -2.21
CA LEU A 8 27.08 20.61 -2.69
C LEU A 8 26.04 19.78 -1.91
N LEU A 9 25.59 20.24 -0.74
CA LEU A 9 24.53 19.57 0.02
C LEU A 9 23.12 20.02 -0.39
N ILE A 10 22.96 21.24 -0.89
CA ILE A 10 21.66 21.75 -1.40
C ILE A 10 21.31 21.12 -2.76
N LYS A 11 22.28 20.54 -3.47
CA LYS A 11 22.11 19.96 -4.81
C LYS A 11 21.85 18.46 -4.85
N TRP A 12 21.79 17.78 -3.70
CA TRP A 12 21.49 16.34 -3.64
C TRP A 12 19.97 16.05 -3.60
N GLU A 13 19.14 16.99 -3.14
CA GLU A 13 17.72 16.71 -2.82
C GLU A 13 16.70 17.05 -3.92
N ALA A 14 17.11 17.64 -5.05
CA ALA A 14 16.16 18.14 -6.06
C ALA A 14 16.14 17.38 -7.40
N ASP A 15 17.14 16.55 -7.71
CA ASP A 15 17.41 16.12 -9.09
C ASP A 15 17.46 14.60 -9.28
N PHE A 16 16.65 13.81 -8.57
CA PHE A 16 16.30 12.46 -9.03
C PHE A 16 15.23 12.58 -10.13
N ALA A 17 15.68 12.99 -11.32
CA ALA A 17 15.02 12.89 -12.63
C ALA A 17 13.69 13.66 -12.86
N GLY A 18 13.79 14.95 -13.20
CA GLY A 18 13.59 15.31 -14.60
C GLY A 18 12.17 15.49 -15.17
N THR A 19 11.15 15.87 -14.39
CA THR A 19 10.00 16.62 -14.93
C THR A 19 9.42 17.55 -13.86
N THR A 20 9.35 18.85 -14.12
CA THR A 20 8.49 19.74 -13.34
C THR A 20 7.06 19.44 -13.77
N MET A 21 6.48 18.39 -13.21
CA MET A 21 5.11 17.97 -13.51
C MET A 21 4.12 18.88 -12.78
N ASP A 22 3.01 19.20 -13.45
CA ASP A 22 1.91 19.87 -12.77
C ASP A 22 1.37 18.98 -11.62
N LYS A 23 1.06 19.59 -10.47
CA LYS A 23 0.68 18.85 -9.26
C LYS A 23 -0.64 18.10 -9.42
N GLN A 24 -1.57 18.65 -10.20
CA GLN A 24 -2.84 17.99 -10.49
C GLN A 24 -2.59 16.75 -11.36
N ILE A 25 -1.78 16.90 -12.40
CA ILE A 25 -1.36 15.77 -13.26
C ILE A 25 -0.64 14.69 -12.46
N GLN A 26 0.27 15.07 -11.56
CA GLN A 26 0.94 14.12 -10.68
C GLN A 26 -0.08 13.32 -9.83
N THR A 27 -1.03 14.02 -9.21
CA THR A 27 -2.08 13.39 -8.40
C THR A 27 -2.94 12.42 -9.22
N GLU A 28 -3.29 12.78 -10.45
CA GLU A 28 -4.07 11.94 -11.37
C GLU A 28 -3.32 10.67 -11.77
N ILE A 29 -2.01 10.78 -12.03
CA ILE A 29 -1.13 9.65 -12.33
C ILE A 29 -1.01 8.72 -11.13
N GLU A 30 -0.74 9.24 -9.93
CA GLU A 30 -0.65 8.46 -8.69
C GLU A 30 -1.96 7.72 -8.43
N ALA A 31 -3.11 8.39 -8.60
CA ALA A 31 -4.42 7.77 -8.47
C ALA A 31 -4.66 6.69 -9.54
N ALA A 32 -4.20 6.88 -10.78
CA ALA A 32 -4.30 5.89 -11.85
C ALA A 32 -3.45 4.64 -11.56
N VAL A 33 -2.23 4.83 -11.05
CA VAL A 33 -1.35 3.74 -10.63
C VAL A 33 -1.97 2.96 -9.47
N PHE A 34 -2.55 3.65 -8.48
CA PHE A 34 -3.23 2.98 -7.37
C PHE A 34 -4.42 2.15 -7.84
N ARG A 35 -5.28 2.69 -8.73
CA ARG A 35 -6.38 1.92 -9.34
C ARG A 35 -5.87 0.67 -10.06
N ARG A 36 -4.79 0.80 -10.85
CA ARG A 36 -4.16 -0.35 -11.53
C ARG A 36 -3.64 -1.41 -10.56
N LEU A 37 -3.10 -1.01 -9.41
CA LEU A 37 -2.67 -1.94 -8.36
C LEU A 37 -3.87 -2.70 -7.77
N LEU A 38 -4.98 -2.02 -7.52
CA LEU A 38 -6.20 -2.67 -7.04
C LEU A 38 -6.72 -3.67 -8.06
N ASP A 39 -6.82 -3.28 -9.33
CA ASP A 39 -7.24 -4.18 -10.42
C ASP A 39 -6.35 -5.41 -10.51
N HIS A 40 -5.03 -5.22 -10.41
CA HIS A 40 -4.07 -6.33 -10.37
C HIS A 40 -4.35 -7.27 -9.20
N PHE A 41 -4.53 -6.75 -7.97
CA PHE A 41 -4.84 -7.58 -6.82
C PHE A 41 -6.21 -8.28 -6.87
N GLN A 42 -7.18 -7.70 -7.58
CA GLN A 42 -8.50 -8.28 -7.80
C GLN A 42 -8.47 -9.43 -8.82
N GLN A 43 -7.60 -9.33 -9.83
CA GLN A 43 -7.35 -10.40 -10.81
C GLN A 43 -6.49 -11.53 -10.23
N HIS A 44 -5.56 -11.21 -9.34
CA HIS A 44 -4.62 -12.15 -8.73
C HIS A 44 -5.08 -12.60 -7.33
N THR A 45 -6.23 -13.28 -7.28
CA THR A 45 -6.83 -13.79 -6.03
C THR A 45 -6.00 -14.90 -5.36
N GLU A 46 -5.14 -15.57 -6.11
CA GLU A 46 -4.22 -16.58 -5.62
C GLU A 46 -3.20 -16.02 -4.63
N VAL A 47 -2.80 -14.75 -4.80
CA VAL A 47 -1.86 -14.05 -3.92
C VAL A 47 -2.52 -13.82 -2.56
N GLN A 48 -2.13 -14.55 -1.53
CA GLN A 48 -2.78 -14.45 -0.22
C GLN A 48 -2.25 -13.26 0.59
N ASN A 49 -3.10 -12.67 1.42
CA ASN A 49 -2.68 -11.56 2.28
C ASN A 49 -1.55 -11.95 3.25
N ILE A 50 -1.53 -13.18 3.74
CA ILE A 50 -0.47 -13.66 4.64
C ILE A 50 0.88 -13.69 3.94
N GLU A 51 0.93 -14.06 2.67
CA GLU A 51 2.17 -14.07 1.88
C GLU A 51 2.67 -12.66 1.64
N LEU A 52 1.77 -11.72 1.32
CA LEU A 52 2.11 -10.30 1.19
C LEU A 52 2.66 -9.72 2.50
N MET A 53 2.05 -10.07 3.64
CA MET A 53 2.57 -9.67 4.96
C MET A 53 3.94 -10.29 5.24
N ILE A 54 4.12 -11.58 4.97
CA ILE A 54 5.40 -12.27 5.14
C ILE A 54 6.48 -11.69 4.22
N LEU A 55 6.15 -11.28 3.00
CA LEU A 55 7.15 -10.79 2.05
C LEU A 55 7.44 -9.29 2.24
N ALA A 56 6.39 -8.48 2.19
CA ALA A 56 6.48 -7.03 2.01
C ALA A 56 5.93 -6.22 3.20
N ASP A 57 5.45 -6.88 4.26
CA ASP A 57 4.93 -6.23 5.48
C ASP A 57 3.69 -5.33 5.25
N PHE A 58 3.00 -5.52 4.11
CA PHE A 58 1.69 -4.95 3.85
C PHE A 58 0.83 -5.91 3.04
N CYS A 59 -0.48 -5.73 3.04
CA CYS A 59 -1.42 -6.50 2.22
C CYS A 59 -2.63 -5.65 1.81
N ARG A 60 -3.62 -6.26 1.16
CA ARG A 60 -4.88 -5.60 0.77
C ARG A 60 -5.60 -4.91 1.94
N ASN A 61 -5.58 -5.54 3.12
CA ASN A 61 -6.18 -4.94 4.33
C ASN A 61 -5.42 -3.69 4.80
N CYS A 62 -4.10 -3.61 4.58
CA CYS A 62 -3.33 -2.41 4.87
C CYS A 62 -3.74 -1.26 3.93
N LEU A 63 -3.91 -1.55 2.63
CA LEU A 63 -4.43 -0.57 1.66
C LEU A 63 -5.80 -0.01 2.08
N ALA A 64 -6.71 -0.87 2.54
CA ALA A 64 -8.02 -0.44 3.03
C ALA A 64 -7.92 0.44 4.28
N LYS A 65 -7.01 0.13 5.23
CA LYS A 65 -6.76 0.99 6.40
C LYS A 65 -6.20 2.35 6.00
N TRP A 66 -5.23 2.38 5.07
CA TRP A 66 -4.65 3.63 4.58
C TRP A 66 -5.67 4.48 3.85
N TYR A 67 -6.53 3.87 3.03
CA TYR A 67 -7.61 4.56 2.35
C TYR A 67 -8.60 5.22 3.33
N ALA A 68 -9.08 4.46 4.31
CA ALA A 68 -9.99 4.99 5.33
C ALA A 68 -9.35 6.09 6.19
N ALA A 69 -8.05 5.97 6.52
CA ALA A 69 -7.30 7.01 7.23
C ALA A 69 -7.17 8.29 6.38
N ALA A 70 -6.77 8.16 5.11
CA ALA A 70 -6.62 9.29 4.19
C ALA A 70 -7.96 10.01 3.94
N ALA A 71 -9.08 9.28 3.89
CA ALA A 71 -10.41 9.85 3.81
C ALA A 71 -10.76 10.65 5.07
N ARG A 72 -10.52 10.07 6.26
CA ARG A 72 -10.77 10.73 7.54
C ARG A 72 -9.98 12.04 7.69
N GLU A 73 -8.72 12.05 7.28
CA GLU A 73 -7.87 13.26 7.28
C GLU A 73 -8.43 14.38 6.41
N ARG A 74 -9.25 14.05 5.41
CA ARG A 74 -9.90 14.99 4.49
C ARG A 74 -11.34 15.32 4.88
N GLY A 75 -11.80 14.84 6.05
CA GLY A 75 -13.17 15.04 6.52
C GLY A 75 -14.21 14.14 5.83
N GLU A 76 -13.77 13.14 5.07
CA GLU A 76 -14.65 12.20 4.38
C GLU A 76 -14.99 10.99 5.25
N SER A 77 -16.25 10.56 5.21
CA SER A 77 -16.72 9.41 5.97
C SER A 77 -16.61 8.13 5.14
N VAL A 78 -15.40 7.56 5.10
CA VAL A 78 -15.16 6.22 4.55
C VAL A 78 -14.73 5.30 5.69
N ASP A 79 -15.62 4.37 6.06
CA ASP A 79 -15.31 3.36 7.06
C ASP A 79 -14.43 2.24 6.47
N TYR A 80 -13.95 1.36 7.35
CA TYR A 80 -13.06 0.28 6.95
C TYR A 80 -13.74 -0.76 6.03
N GLU A 81 -15.03 -1.00 6.18
CA GLU A 81 -15.77 -1.95 5.32
C GLU A 81 -15.95 -1.41 3.91
N GLN A 82 -16.27 -0.13 3.79
CA GLN A 82 -16.33 0.60 2.52
C GLN A 82 -14.97 0.60 1.84
N ALA A 83 -13.90 0.90 2.58
CA ALA A 83 -12.54 0.85 2.04
C ALA A 83 -12.14 -0.56 1.57
N ARG A 84 -12.52 -1.61 2.32
CA ARG A 84 -12.32 -2.99 1.85
C ARG A 84 -13.10 -3.27 0.58
N ARG A 85 -14.35 -2.84 0.46
CA ARG A 85 -15.12 -3.01 -0.77
C ARG A 85 -14.43 -2.38 -1.99
N ILE A 86 -13.84 -1.19 -1.82
CA ILE A 86 -13.05 -0.51 -2.85
C ILE A 86 -11.82 -1.35 -3.24
N VAL A 87 -11.07 -1.83 -2.25
CA VAL A 87 -9.83 -2.59 -2.49
C VAL A 87 -10.10 -3.97 -3.10
N TYR A 88 -11.09 -4.70 -2.60
CA TYR A 88 -11.41 -6.06 -3.02
C TYR A 88 -12.34 -6.14 -4.24
N GLY A 89 -12.96 -5.04 -4.65
CA GLY A 89 -13.95 -5.00 -5.74
C GLY A 89 -15.31 -5.66 -5.40
N MET A 90 -15.44 -6.20 -4.18
CA MET A 90 -16.64 -6.85 -3.65
C MET A 90 -16.64 -6.81 -2.12
N PRO A 91 -17.74 -7.15 -1.43
CA PRO A 91 -17.73 -7.27 0.03
C PRO A 91 -16.67 -8.26 0.51
N TYR A 92 -15.85 -7.85 1.48
CA TYR A 92 -14.79 -8.70 2.03
C TYR A 92 -15.28 -10.09 2.51
N PRO A 93 -16.45 -10.23 3.17
CA PRO A 93 -16.96 -11.55 3.54
C PRO A 93 -17.14 -12.47 2.33
N GLU A 94 -17.66 -11.96 1.21
CA GLU A 94 -17.81 -12.73 -0.03
C GLU A 94 -16.47 -13.07 -0.67
N TRP A 95 -15.52 -12.13 -0.67
CA TRP A 95 -14.17 -12.40 -1.18
C TRP A 95 -13.48 -13.48 -0.36
N ARG A 96 -13.58 -13.42 0.97
CA ARG A 96 -13.02 -14.40 1.88
C ARG A 96 -13.58 -15.79 1.60
N GLU A 97 -14.90 -15.90 1.48
CA GLU A 97 -15.55 -17.18 1.21
C GLU A 97 -15.14 -17.79 -0.14
N LYS A 98 -14.98 -16.97 -1.17
CA LYS A 98 -14.64 -17.42 -2.53
C LYS A 98 -13.15 -17.75 -2.71
N TYR A 99 -12.26 -16.98 -2.09
CA TYR A 99 -10.84 -16.95 -2.49
C TYR A 99 -9.84 -17.10 -1.34
N GLN A 100 -10.22 -16.82 -0.09
CA GLN A 100 -9.27 -16.90 1.01
C GLN A 100 -8.99 -18.36 1.36
N LYS A 101 -7.71 -18.72 1.35
CA LYS A 101 -7.25 -20.04 1.78
C LYS A 101 -6.82 -19.99 3.24
N GLU A 102 -6.95 -21.13 3.92
CA GLU A 102 -6.35 -21.30 5.23
C GLU A 102 -4.83 -21.21 5.12
N ALA A 103 -4.22 -20.45 6.04
CA ALA A 103 -2.77 -20.33 6.10
C ALA A 103 -2.14 -21.66 6.54
N THR A 104 -1.04 -22.04 5.92
CA THR A 104 -0.30 -23.23 6.37
C THR A 104 0.37 -22.97 7.72
N PRO A 105 0.68 -24.01 8.51
CA PRO A 105 1.42 -23.86 9.76
C PRO A 105 2.76 -23.13 9.58
N GLU A 106 3.43 -23.33 8.45
CA GLU A 106 4.69 -22.66 8.12
C GLU A 106 4.51 -21.17 7.83
N GLN A 107 3.45 -20.79 7.11
CA GLN A 107 3.13 -19.38 6.88
C GLN A 107 2.79 -18.68 8.20
N LEU A 108 2.01 -19.31 9.07
CA LEU A 108 1.68 -18.78 10.39
C LEU A 108 2.94 -18.57 11.24
N ALA A 109 3.81 -19.59 11.34
CA ALA A 109 5.06 -19.48 12.08
C ALA A 109 5.95 -18.35 11.53
N THR A 110 6.09 -18.24 10.21
CA THR A 110 6.89 -17.19 9.58
C THR A 110 6.31 -15.80 9.86
N PHE A 111 4.99 -15.65 9.78
CA PHE A 111 4.30 -14.41 10.08
C PHE A 111 4.48 -14.00 11.55
N GLU A 112 4.37 -14.94 12.49
CA GLU A 112 4.65 -14.71 13.91
C GLU A 112 6.08 -14.26 14.16
N LEU A 113 7.07 -14.87 13.49
CA LEU A 113 8.46 -14.44 13.58
C LEU A 113 8.67 -13.01 13.07
N LYS A 114 7.97 -12.61 12.01
CA LYS A 114 8.00 -11.23 11.49
C LYS A 114 7.34 -10.21 12.42
N GLN A 115 6.30 -10.60 13.15
CA GLN A 115 5.62 -9.69 14.08
C GLN A 115 6.39 -9.43 15.38
N LYS A 116 7.36 -10.29 15.73
CA LYS A 116 8.19 -10.06 16.91
C LYS A 116 9.01 -8.78 16.71
N PRO A 117 9.05 -7.88 17.71
CA PRO A 117 9.93 -6.72 17.66
C PRO A 117 11.35 -7.19 17.40
N LYS A 118 12.05 -6.56 16.44
CA LYS A 118 13.49 -6.79 16.30
C LYS A 118 14.14 -6.29 17.59
N ALA A 119 14.85 -7.19 18.27
CA ALA A 119 15.61 -6.89 19.48
C ALA A 119 16.68 -5.82 19.22
#